data_AF-A0A0M3HZD2-F1
#
_entry.id   AF-A0A0M3HZD2-F1
#
_cell.length_a   1.000
_cell.length_b   1.000
_cell.length_c   1.000
_cell.angle_alpha   90.00
_cell.angle_beta   90.00
_cell.angle_gamma   90.00
#
_symmetry.space_group_name_H-M   'P 1'
#
loop_
_entity.id
_entity.type
_entity.pdbx_description
1 polymer ?
#
loop_
_entity_poly.entity_id
_entity_poly.type
_entity_poly.pdbx_seq_one_letter_code
_entity_poly.pdbx_strand_id
1 'polypeptide(L)'
;MFRRLIRPNSVLCRRRFLRSAGRSSVETDAIAVEEDIDLTKPHIVVCKNGAIACWHPEEPFPYEHTKPIDLQQLKKESTTKVSSVLKDDVVLESERNRLRRGPASCELKEIFYTSKNEWYTRTREDRLYALSAPRPRRK
;
A
#
# COMPACT_ATOMS: atom_id res chain seq x y z
N MET A 1 -11.56 -33.12 26.02
CA MET A 1 -12.70 -32.62 25.23
C MET A 1 -12.19 -31.81 24.04
N PHE A 2 -12.46 -32.31 22.84
CA PHE A 2 -12.51 -31.68 21.51
C PHE A 2 -11.49 -30.63 20.97
N ARG A 3 -10.89 -31.04 19.82
CA ARG A 3 -10.75 -30.30 18.52
C ARG A 3 -9.70 -29.16 18.45
N ARG A 4 -8.87 -29.01 17.40
CA ARG A 4 -8.70 -29.61 16.06
C ARG A 4 -7.23 -29.40 15.63
N LEU A 5 -6.57 -30.45 15.15
CA LEU A 5 -5.32 -30.37 14.39
C LEU A 5 -5.65 -29.96 12.95
N ILE A 6 -5.02 -28.90 12.47
CA ILE A 6 -5.08 -28.45 11.07
C ILE A 6 -4.21 -29.42 10.24
N ARG A 7 -4.86 -30.18 9.35
CA ARG A 7 -4.18 -31.00 8.34
C ARG A 7 -3.91 -30.13 7.11
N PRO A 8 -2.69 -30.13 6.53
CA PRO A 8 -2.50 -29.57 5.21
C PRO A 8 -3.06 -30.54 4.16
N ASN A 9 -3.97 -30.04 3.32
CA ASN A 9 -4.49 -30.75 2.16
C ASN A 9 -3.37 -30.91 1.12
N SER A 10 -2.77 -32.09 1.05
CA SER A 10 -1.92 -32.51 -0.07
C SER A 10 -2.81 -32.88 -1.25
N VAL A 11 -2.84 -32.00 -2.26
CA VAL A 11 -3.51 -32.30 -3.54
C VAL A 11 -2.58 -33.22 -4.34
N LEU A 12 -2.85 -34.52 -4.27
CA LEU A 12 -2.25 -35.53 -5.15
C LEU A 12 -2.64 -35.24 -6.61
N CYS A 13 -1.71 -34.67 -7.38
CA CYS A 13 -1.85 -34.50 -8.82
C CYS A 13 -1.68 -35.87 -9.50
N ARG A 14 -2.81 -36.57 -9.74
CA ARG A 14 -2.83 -37.79 -10.58
C ARG A 14 -2.55 -37.40 -12.03
N ARG A 15 -1.32 -37.64 -12.50
CA ARG A 15 -0.99 -37.62 -13.93
C ARG A 15 -1.72 -38.77 -14.63
N ARG A 16 -2.87 -38.48 -15.26
CA ARG A 16 -3.41 -39.35 -16.31
C ARG A 16 -2.69 -39.02 -17.60
N PHE A 17 -1.81 -39.92 -18.01
CA PHE A 17 -1.20 -39.90 -19.34
C PHE A 17 -2.27 -40.32 -20.35
N LEU A 18 -2.87 -39.36 -21.05
CA LEU A 18 -3.72 -39.63 -22.21
C LEU A 18 -2.81 -39.70 -23.44
N ARG A 19 -2.64 -40.91 -23.98
CA ARG A 19 -2.12 -41.14 -25.33
C ARG A 19 -3.12 -40.54 -26.32
N SER A 20 -2.71 -39.56 -27.10
CA SER A 20 -3.44 -39.15 -28.32
C SER A 20 -2.99 -40.03 -29.48
N ALA A 21 -3.93 -40.82 -30.01
CA ALA A 21 -3.85 -41.41 -31.34
C ALA A 21 -5.06 -40.88 -32.12
N GLY A 22 -4.81 -40.29 -33.29
CA GLY A 22 -5.87 -39.80 -34.17
C GLY A 22 -5.55 -38.43 -34.75
N ARG A 23 -4.85 -38.43 -35.89
CA ARG A 23 -4.81 -37.30 -36.82
C ARG A 23 -6.19 -37.24 -37.49
N SER A 24 -6.97 -36.21 -37.22
CA SER A 24 -8.02 -35.76 -38.13
C SER A 24 -7.70 -34.33 -38.53
N SER A 25 -7.33 -34.16 -39.80
CA SER A 25 -7.27 -32.86 -40.45
C SER A 25 -8.70 -32.36 -40.55
N VAL A 26 -9.14 -31.57 -39.57
CA VAL A 26 -10.32 -30.72 -39.75
C VAL A 26 -9.75 -29.34 -39.99
N GLU A 27 -9.70 -28.95 -41.25
CA GLU A 27 -9.69 -27.55 -41.65
C GLU A 27 -10.99 -26.96 -41.09
N THR A 28 -10.91 -26.47 -39.86
CA THR A 28 -11.88 -25.54 -39.35
C THR A 28 -11.39 -24.19 -39.85
N ASP A 29 -12.06 -23.70 -40.88
CA ASP A 29 -12.06 -22.28 -41.19
C ASP A 29 -12.20 -21.55 -39.87
N ALA A 30 -11.21 -20.72 -39.56
CA ALA A 30 -11.27 -19.86 -38.40
C ALA A 30 -12.53 -19.03 -38.57
N ILE A 31 -13.60 -19.39 -37.85
CA ILE A 31 -14.67 -18.48 -37.54
C ILE A 31 -13.96 -17.40 -36.74
N ALA A 32 -13.52 -16.35 -37.44
CA ALA A 32 -13.27 -15.06 -36.84
C ALA A 32 -14.63 -14.64 -36.29
N VAL A 33 -14.95 -15.13 -35.10
CA VAL A 33 -15.78 -14.36 -34.20
C VAL A 33 -14.86 -13.19 -33.91
N GLU A 34 -15.05 -12.11 -34.66
CA GLU A 34 -14.55 -10.79 -34.29
C GLU A 34 -15.27 -10.43 -32.99
N GLU A 35 -14.90 -11.08 -31.90
CA GLU A 35 -15.14 -10.59 -30.57
C GLU A 35 -14.16 -9.43 -30.44
N ASP A 36 -14.68 -8.21 -30.48
CA ASP A 36 -13.90 -7.00 -30.21
C ASP A 36 -13.12 -7.21 -28.91
N ILE A 37 -11.80 -7.37 -29.01
CA ILE A 37 -10.96 -7.65 -27.83
C ILE A 37 -10.88 -6.35 -27.02
N ASP A 38 -11.64 -6.29 -25.94
CA ASP A 38 -11.61 -5.20 -24.96
C ASP A 38 -10.23 -5.09 -24.30
N LEU A 39 -9.31 -4.28 -24.86
CA LEU A 39 -7.96 -4.05 -24.31
C LEU A 39 -7.94 -3.34 -22.95
N THR A 40 -9.10 -2.96 -22.42
CA THR A 40 -9.28 -2.40 -21.07
C THR A 40 -9.17 -3.46 -19.98
N LYS A 41 -9.32 -4.74 -20.32
CA LYS A 41 -9.27 -5.87 -19.39
C LYS A 41 -7.95 -6.63 -19.54
N PRO A 42 -7.47 -7.31 -18.47
CA PRO A 42 -6.30 -8.16 -18.58
C PRO A 42 -6.60 -9.36 -19.45
N HIS A 43 -5.70 -9.67 -20.38
CA HIS A 43 -5.84 -10.77 -21.34
C HIS A 43 -4.60 -11.64 -21.36
N ILE A 44 -4.80 -12.95 -21.52
CA ILE A 44 -3.74 -13.92 -21.64
C ILE A 44 -3.99 -14.72 -22.91
N VAL A 45 -2.99 -14.76 -23.79
CA VAL A 45 -3.07 -15.46 -25.06
C VAL A 45 -1.94 -16.48 -25.13
N VAL A 46 -2.28 -17.70 -25.56
CA VAL A 46 -1.31 -18.73 -25.88
C VAL A 46 -1.04 -18.67 -27.38
N CYS A 47 0.18 -18.31 -27.75
CA CYS A 47 0.62 -18.24 -29.13
C CYS A 47 0.78 -19.64 -29.74
N LYS A 48 0.74 -19.74 -31.07
CA LYS A 48 0.88 -21.01 -31.82
C LYS A 48 2.22 -21.74 -31.55
N ASN A 49 3.25 -20.99 -31.15
CA ASN A 49 4.56 -21.50 -30.76
C ASN A 49 4.62 -22.00 -29.30
N GLY A 50 3.51 -21.94 -28.55
CA GLY A 50 3.43 -22.31 -27.14
C GLY A 50 3.89 -21.23 -26.16
N ALA A 51 4.30 -20.05 -26.64
CA ALA A 51 4.61 -18.91 -25.77
C ALA A 51 3.31 -18.30 -25.21
N ILE A 52 3.38 -17.79 -23.98
CA ILE A 52 2.26 -17.14 -23.31
C ILE A 52 2.52 -15.63 -23.34
N ALA A 53 1.60 -14.88 -23.93
CA ALA A 53 1.60 -13.42 -23.91
C ALA A 53 0.55 -12.94 -22.91
N CYS A 54 0.91 -11.99 -22.06
CA CYS A 54 0.02 -11.40 -21.06
C CYS A 54 -0.07 -9.89 -21.28
N TRP A 55 -1.29 -9.39 -21.40
CA TRP A 55 -1.61 -7.97 -21.42
C TRP A 55 -2.23 -7.58 -20.07
N HIS A 56 -1.66 -6.59 -19.39
CA HIS A 56 -2.12 -6.10 -18.10
C HIS A 56 -2.20 -4.56 -18.12
N PRO A 57 -3.32 -3.96 -18.58
CA PRO A 57 -3.48 -2.53 -18.54
C PRO A 57 -3.55 -2.03 -17.08
N GLU A 58 -3.09 -0.81 -16.82
CA GLU A 58 -3.27 -0.16 -15.52
C GLU A 58 -4.74 0.28 -15.38
N GLU A 59 -5.41 -0.17 -14.31
CA GLU A 59 -6.80 0.19 -14.05
C GLU A 59 -6.85 1.57 -13.36
N PRO A 60 -7.49 2.58 -13.96
CA PRO A 60 -7.64 3.88 -13.32
C PRO A 60 -8.60 3.79 -12.13
N PHE A 61 -8.33 4.55 -11.07
CA PHE A 61 -9.25 4.62 -9.93
C PHE A 61 -10.56 5.32 -10.33
N PRO A 62 -11.74 4.70 -10.16
CA PRO A 62 -13.01 5.28 -10.57
C PRO A 62 -13.38 6.49 -9.69
N TYR A 63 -13.97 7.51 -10.32
CA TYR A 63 -14.31 8.77 -9.64
C TYR A 63 -15.34 8.57 -8.51
N GLU A 64 -16.30 7.66 -8.68
CA GLU A 64 -17.36 7.38 -7.71
C GLU A 64 -16.82 6.88 -6.36
N HIS A 65 -15.61 6.31 -6.33
CA HIS A 65 -14.96 5.83 -5.11
C HIS A 65 -14.07 6.90 -4.45
N THR A 66 -14.03 8.12 -5.00
CA THR A 66 -13.31 9.24 -4.39
C THR A 66 -14.20 9.98 -3.39
N LYS A 67 -13.59 10.72 -2.46
CA LYS A 67 -14.30 11.63 -1.56
C LYS A 67 -13.97 13.07 -1.95
N PRO A 68 -14.94 13.99 -1.91
CA PRO A 68 -14.67 15.41 -2.17
C PRO A 68 -13.76 15.97 -1.09
N ILE A 69 -12.90 16.91 -1.48
CA ILE A 69 -12.02 17.65 -0.56
C ILE A 69 -12.85 18.75 0.11
N ASP A 70 -12.91 18.77 1.45
CA ASP A 70 -13.59 19.84 2.19
C ASP A 70 -12.76 21.13 2.23
N LEU A 71 -13.06 22.04 1.30
CA LEU A 71 -12.38 23.33 1.20
C LEU A 71 -12.64 24.25 2.41
N GLN A 72 -13.76 24.05 3.12
CA GLN A 72 -14.06 24.87 4.30
C GLN A 72 -13.21 24.45 5.50
N GLN A 73 -12.94 23.16 5.67
CA GLN A 73 -11.99 22.66 6.67
C GLN A 73 -10.59 23.23 6.41
N LEU A 74 -10.11 23.19 5.17
CA LEU A 74 -8.81 23.75 4.79
C LEU A 74 -8.68 25.25 5.11
N LYS A 75 -9.75 26.03 4.89
CA LYS A 75 -9.77 27.46 5.25
C LYS A 75 -9.85 27.70 6.76
N LYS A 76 -10.54 26.83 7.51
CA LYS A 76 -10.65 26.99 8.96
C LYS A 76 -9.32 26.72 9.64
N GLU A 77 -8.57 25.70 9.24
CA GLU A 77 -7.25 25.37 9.82
C GLU A 77 -6.22 26.51 9.68
N SER A 78 -6.31 27.31 8.61
CA SER A 78 -5.45 28.49 8.43
C SER A 78 -5.91 29.70 9.24
N THR A 79 -7.21 29.82 9.50
CA THR A 79 -7.81 31.03 10.10
C THR A 79 -8.05 30.93 11.61
N THR A 80 -8.21 29.71 12.17
CA THR A 80 -8.48 29.52 13.61
C THR A 80 -7.36 29.99 14.53
N LYS A 81 -6.17 30.31 14.01
CA LYS A 81 -5.04 30.75 14.82
C LYS A 81 -4.98 32.28 15.03
N VAL A 82 -5.67 33.09 14.25
CA VAL A 82 -5.37 34.54 14.12
C VAL A 82 -6.65 35.37 13.94
N SER A 83 -7.53 35.43 14.96
CA SER A 83 -8.73 36.29 14.90
C SER A 83 -8.66 37.54 15.77
N SER A 84 -7.58 37.73 16.54
CA SER A 84 -7.41 38.95 17.33
C SER A 84 -5.95 39.32 17.44
N VAL A 85 -5.61 40.51 16.95
CA VAL A 85 -4.25 41.10 16.90
C VAL A 85 -3.50 41.00 18.24
N LEU A 86 -4.20 41.05 19.38
CA LEU A 86 -3.59 40.92 20.72
C LEU A 86 -3.26 39.47 21.14
N LYS A 87 -3.90 38.46 20.53
CA LYS A 87 -3.55 37.05 20.78
C LYS A 87 -2.35 36.63 19.95
N ASP A 88 -2.10 37.28 18.83
CA ASP A 88 -1.05 36.87 17.90
C ASP A 88 0.32 36.92 18.58
N ASP A 89 0.68 38.02 19.25
CA ASP A 89 1.98 38.15 19.92
C ASP A 89 2.16 37.13 21.06
N VAL A 90 1.13 36.94 21.89
CA VAL A 90 1.17 35.98 23.02
C VAL A 90 1.22 34.53 22.51
N VAL A 91 0.45 34.22 21.46
CA VAL A 91 0.46 32.89 20.82
C VAL A 91 1.82 32.66 20.17
N LEU A 92 2.38 33.64 19.45
CA LEU A 92 3.70 33.55 18.83
C LEU A 92 4.81 33.37 19.85
N GLU A 93 4.78 34.06 20.99
CA GLU A 93 5.72 33.85 22.08
C GLU A 93 5.57 32.46 22.71
N SER A 94 4.33 31.99 22.91
CA SER A 94 4.06 30.66 23.44
C SER A 94 4.54 29.56 22.47
N GLU A 95 4.35 29.74 21.17
CA GLU A 95 4.82 28.84 20.13
C GLU A 95 6.34 28.88 20.04
N ARG A 96 6.97 30.05 20.16
CA ARG A 96 8.43 30.20 20.18
C ARG A 96 9.07 29.47 21.36
N ASN A 97 8.45 29.55 22.53
CA ASN A 97 8.88 28.81 23.73
C ASN A 97 8.67 27.30 23.56
N ARG A 98 7.55 26.88 22.96
CA ARG A 98 7.32 25.48 22.58
C ARG A 98 8.34 24.97 21.56
N LEU A 99 8.73 25.79 20.58
CA LEU A 99 9.77 25.44 19.60
C LEU A 99 11.14 25.24 20.26
N ARG A 100 11.48 26.04 21.28
CA ARG A 100 12.76 25.90 22.00
C ARG A 100 12.85 24.65 22.86
N ARG A 101 11.77 24.29 23.56
CA ARG A 101 11.76 23.16 24.51
C ARG A 101 11.30 21.85 23.87
N GLY A 102 10.57 21.92 22.76
CA GLY A 102 9.84 20.81 22.18
C GLY A 102 8.51 20.53 22.88
N PRO A 103 7.59 19.80 22.22
CA PRO A 103 6.34 19.33 22.80
C PRO A 103 6.58 18.36 23.96
N ALA A 104 5.60 18.23 24.84
CA ALA A 104 5.70 17.30 25.95
C ALA A 104 5.59 15.85 25.48
N SER A 105 6.24 14.90 26.16
CA SER A 105 6.17 13.47 25.78
C SER A 105 4.76 12.89 25.82
N CYS A 106 3.85 13.47 26.62
CA CYS A 106 2.43 13.09 26.61
C CYS A 106 1.72 13.51 25.32
N GLU A 107 1.99 14.71 24.81
CA GLU A 107 1.46 15.19 23.53
C GLU A 107 1.98 14.33 22.38
N LEU A 108 3.28 14.00 22.40
CA LEU A 108 3.90 13.12 21.39
C LEU A 108 3.27 11.72 21.39
N LYS A 109 2.98 11.18 22.57
CA LYS A 109 2.30 9.89 22.72
C LYS A 109 0.92 9.90 22.06
N GLU A 110 0.17 10.99 22.23
CA GLU A 110 -1.19 11.13 21.71
C GLU A 110 -1.21 11.35 20.19
N ILE A 111 -0.32 12.21 19.68
CA ILE A 111 -0.22 12.51 18.24
C ILE A 111 0.21 11.28 17.43
N PHE A 112 1.22 10.55 17.91
CA PHE A 112 1.79 9.43 17.18
C PHE A 112 1.20 8.07 17.56
N TYR A 113 0.28 8.04 18.52
CA TYR A 113 -0.31 6.81 19.06
C TYR A 113 0.76 5.80 19.56
N THR A 114 1.85 6.31 20.15
CA THR A 114 2.98 5.50 20.63
C THR A 114 2.98 5.34 22.15
N SER A 115 4.02 4.71 22.70
CA SER A 115 4.24 4.65 24.14
C SER A 115 5.08 5.84 24.64
N LYS A 116 4.95 6.21 25.92
CA LYS A 116 5.76 7.31 26.50
C LYS A 116 7.26 7.01 26.52
N ASN A 117 7.63 5.72 26.50
CA ASN A 117 9.00 5.26 26.71
C ASN A 117 9.89 5.49 25.47
N GLU A 118 9.30 5.60 24.29
CA GLU A 118 10.00 5.87 23.04
C GLU A 118 10.61 7.27 22.98
N TRP A 119 10.04 8.20 23.74
CA TRP A 119 10.43 9.62 23.74
C TRP A 119 11.48 9.97 24.80
N TYR A 120 11.84 9.04 25.69
CA TYR A 120 12.96 9.24 26.61
C TYR A 120 14.29 8.96 25.93
N THR A 121 15.30 9.74 26.32
CA THR A 121 16.64 9.55 25.76
C THR A 121 17.23 8.22 26.20
N ARG A 122 17.80 7.48 25.24
CA ARG A 122 18.52 6.23 25.53
C ARG A 122 19.82 6.50 26.28
N THR A 123 20.34 5.48 26.93
CA THR A 123 21.65 5.54 27.59
C THR A 123 22.76 5.85 26.57
N ARG A 124 23.90 6.35 27.05
CA ARG A 124 25.04 6.67 26.19
C ARG A 124 25.53 5.44 25.41
N GLU A 125 25.57 4.29 26.06
CA GLU A 125 26.04 3.02 25.49
C GLU A 125 25.18 2.60 24.29
N ASP A 126 23.86 2.59 24.46
CA ASP A 126 22.90 2.27 23.39
C ASP A 126 23.06 3.18 22.18
N ARG A 127 23.33 4.47 22.40
CA ARG A 127 23.57 5.42 21.30
C ARG A 127 24.84 5.06 20.55
N LEU A 128 25.94 4.75 21.24
CA LEU A 128 27.21 4.42 20.61
C LEU A 128 27.11 3.17 19.74
N TYR A 129 26.40 2.13 20.19
CA TYR A 129 26.17 0.93 19.38
C TYR A 129 25.32 1.21 18.13
N ALA A 130 24.38 2.16 18.21
CA ALA A 130 23.49 2.54 17.10
C ALA A 130 24.14 3.43 16.03
N LEU A 131 25.30 4.04 16.29
CA LEU A 131 26.00 4.92 15.33
C LEU A 131 26.65 4.17 14.16
N SER A 132 26.69 2.84 14.20
CA SER A 132 27.18 2.06 13.07
C SER A 132 26.18 2.15 11.91
N ALA A 133 26.62 2.79 10.81
CA ALA A 133 25.77 2.93 9.63
C ALA A 133 25.40 1.53 9.11
N PRO A 134 24.10 1.19 9.00
CA PRO A 134 23.70 -0.07 8.39
C PRO A 134 24.16 -0.06 6.93
N ARG A 135 24.54 -1.23 6.41
CA ARG A 135 24.97 -1.34 5.01
C ARG A 135 23.85 -0.81 4.11
N PRO A 136 24.13 0.14 3.21
CA PRO A 136 23.11 0.67 2.31
C PRO A 136 22.61 -0.48 1.43
N ARG A 137 21.31 -0.78 1.51
CA ARG A 137 20.67 -1.68 0.54
C ARG A 137 20.44 -0.86 -0.74
N ARG A 138 20.81 -1.42 -1.90
CA ARG A 138 20.43 -0.80 -3.18
C ARG A 138 18.90 -0.71 -3.20
N LYS A 139 18.43 0.49 -3.53
CA LYS A 139 17.06 0.67 -4.02
C LYS A 139 16.94 -0.06 -5.35
#